data_AF-A0A9N9FNK6-F1
#
_entry.id   AF-A0A9N9FNK6-F1
#
_cell.length_a   1.000
_cell.length_b   1.000
_cell.length_c   1.000
_cell.angle_alpha   90.00
_cell.angle_beta   90.00
_cell.angle_gamma   90.00
#
_symmetry.space_group_name_H-M   'P 1'
#
loop_
_entity.id
_entity.type
_entity.pdbx_description
1 polymer ?
#
loop_
_entity_poly.entity_id
_entity_poly.type
_entity_poly.pdbx_seq_one_letter_code
_entity_poly.pdbx_strand_id
1 'polypeptide(L)'
;MTRQFIFIILSVLLLSSIITEAGPVAYMSCQSACNAGWVKCYAVMGLVAGTITGGIGAPAGAITCNVAQAACMASCAVLLLAPTL
;
A
#
# COMPACT_ATOMS: atom_id res chain seq x y z
N MET A 1 11.98 31.79 -26.88
CA MET A 1 12.42 31.61 -25.48
C MET A 1 11.48 30.68 -24.69
N THR A 2 10.16 30.86 -24.76
CA THR A 2 9.17 30.06 -24.01
C THR A 2 9.20 28.55 -24.29
N ARG A 3 9.37 28.12 -25.55
CA ARG A 3 9.45 26.68 -25.90
C ARG A 3 10.69 26.00 -25.30
N GLN A 4 11.81 26.71 -25.24
CA GLN A 4 13.06 26.18 -24.68
C GLN A 4 12.94 25.92 -23.18
N PHE A 5 12.32 26.84 -22.43
CA PHE A 5 12.03 26.63 -21.02
C PHE A 5 11.07 25.46 -20.78
N ILE A 6 10.05 25.30 -21.63
CA ILE A 6 9.13 24.15 -21.55
C ILE A 6 9.88 22.83 -21.75
N PHE A 7 10.78 22.75 -22.75
CA PHE A 7 11.60 21.55 -22.98
C PHE A 7 12.54 21.27 -21.80
N ILE A 8 13.14 22.30 -21.20
CA ILE A 8 14.03 22.13 -20.04
C ILE A 8 13.23 21.63 -18.83
N ILE A 9 12.06 22.19 -18.56
CA ILE A 9 11.19 21.76 -17.45
C ILE A 9 10.74 20.31 -17.64
N LEU A 10 10.26 19.94 -18.84
CA LEU A 10 9.88 18.56 -19.15
C LEU A 10 11.06 17.59 -18.99
N SER A 11 12.23 17.91 -19.54
CA SER A 11 13.42 17.08 -19.41
C SER A 11 13.85 16.90 -17.95
N VAL A 12 13.80 17.96 -17.14
CA VAL A 12 14.11 17.88 -15.71
C VAL A 12 13.12 16.98 -14.98
N LEU A 13 11.80 17.12 -15.23
CA LEU A 13 10.79 16.25 -14.62
C LEU A 13 10.96 14.77 -14.99
N LEU A 14 11.31 14.46 -16.25
CA LEU A 14 11.50 13.08 -16.69
C LEU A 14 12.75 12.43 -16.07
N LEU A 15 13.81 13.22 -15.82
CA LEU A 15 15.03 12.72 -15.16
C LEU A 15 14.82 12.45 -13.67
N SER A 16 13.93 13.18 -13.00
CA SER A 16 13.58 12.97 -11.58
C SER A 16 12.94 11.60 -11.32
N SER A 17 12.24 11.03 -12.32
CA SER A 17 11.49 9.77 -12.19
C SER A 17 12.39 8.53 -12.11
N ILE A 18 13.65 8.64 -12.54
CA ILE A 18 14.59 7.52 -12.69
C ILE A 18 15.44 7.30 -11.41
N ILE A 19 15.40 8.26 -10.48
CA ILE A 19 16.20 8.27 -9.26
C ILE A 19 15.39 7.88 -8.01
N THR A 20 14.07 7.68 -8.16
CA THR A 20 13.12 7.49 -7.06
C THR A 20 12.66 6.04 -6.90
N GLU A 21 13.58 5.14 -6.55
CA GLU A 21 13.33 3.69 -6.45
C GLU A 21 12.70 3.23 -5.10
N ALA A 22 12.63 4.10 -4.08
CA ALA A 22 12.24 3.71 -2.72
C ALA A 22 10.74 3.92 -2.36
N GLY A 23 9.97 4.68 -3.14
CA GLY A 23 8.51 4.80 -2.93
C GLY A 23 7.78 3.46 -3.03
N PRO A 24 7.99 2.67 -4.12
CA PRO A 24 7.48 1.31 -4.22
C PRO A 24 7.95 0.38 -3.10
N VAL A 25 9.19 0.54 -2.63
CA VAL A 25 9.74 -0.26 -1.52
C VAL A 25 9.05 0.07 -0.20
N ALA A 26 8.82 1.35 0.10
CA ALA A 26 8.07 1.79 1.28
C ALA A 26 6.62 1.29 1.25
N TYR A 27 5.96 1.36 0.09
CA TYR A 27 4.63 0.79 -0.10
C TYR A 27 4.60 -0.72 0.16
N MET A 28 5.53 -1.48 -0.44
CA MET A 28 5.59 -2.94 -0.27
C MET A 28 5.87 -3.34 1.18
N SER A 29 6.75 -2.64 1.88
CA SER A 29 7.04 -2.91 3.29
C SER A 29 5.82 -2.62 4.19
N CYS A 30 5.11 -1.51 3.95
CA CYS A 30 3.87 -1.18 4.64
C CYS A 30 2.79 -2.25 4.41
N GLN A 31 2.57 -2.67 3.16
CA GLN A 31 1.62 -3.73 2.85
C GLN A 31 2.02 -5.08 3.50
N SER A 32 3.31 -5.40 3.53
CA SER A 32 3.79 -6.61 4.19
C SER A 32 3.46 -6.62 5.68
N ALA A 33 3.64 -5.47 6.36
CA ALA A 33 3.27 -5.31 7.76
C ALA A 33 1.75 -5.42 7.99
N CYS A 34 0.93 -4.79 7.14
CA CYS A 34 -0.54 -4.91 7.20
C CYS A 34 -1.00 -6.37 7.03
N ASN A 35 -0.39 -7.13 6.11
CA ASN A 35 -0.68 -8.56 5.92
C ASN A 35 -0.26 -9.39 7.15
N ALA A 36 0.90 -9.12 7.73
CA ALA A 36 1.32 -9.79 8.96
C ALA A 36 0.37 -9.51 10.12
N GLY A 37 -0.12 -8.27 10.24
CA GLY A 37 -1.15 -7.87 11.21
C GLY A 37 -2.47 -8.59 10.98
N TRP A 38 -2.90 -8.71 9.72
CA TRP A 38 -4.12 -9.44 9.35
C TRP A 38 -4.05 -10.92 9.74
N VAL A 39 -2.94 -11.61 9.43
CA VAL A 39 -2.73 -13.01 9.83
C VAL A 39 -2.79 -13.16 11.36
N LYS A 40 -2.17 -12.24 12.11
CA LYS A 40 -2.23 -12.24 13.58
C LYS A 40 -3.64 -12.00 14.10
N CYS A 41 -4.39 -11.08 13.51
CA CYS A 41 -5.78 -10.79 13.88
C CYS A 41 -6.65 -12.05 13.72
N TYR A 42 -6.54 -12.73 12.58
CA TYR A 42 -7.23 -14.00 12.35
C TYR A 42 -6.84 -15.06 13.38
N ALA A 43 -5.54 -15.21 13.67
CA ALA A 43 -5.05 -16.18 14.64
C ALA A 43 -5.60 -15.94 16.06
N VAL A 44 -5.68 -14.68 16.50
CA VAL A 44 -6.29 -14.33 17.81
C VAL A 44 -7.76 -14.72 17.88
N MET A 45 -8.47 -14.66 16.75
CA MET A 45 -9.88 -15.07 16.64
C MET A 45 -10.05 -16.58 16.42
N GLY A 46 -8.96 -17.37 16.46
CA GLY A 46 -8.98 -18.81 16.18
C GLY A 46 -9.27 -19.16 14.72
N LEU A 47 -9.07 -18.22 13.80
CA LEU A 47 -9.32 -18.37 12.37
C LEU A 47 -8.00 -18.52 11.60
N VAL A 48 -8.07 -19.13 10.42
CA VAL A 48 -6.95 -19.21 9.49
C VAL A 48 -7.13 -18.18 8.38
N ALA A 49 -6.13 -17.35 8.17
CA ALA A 49 -6.15 -16.33 7.14
C ALA A 49 -6.33 -16.96 5.75
N GLY A 50 -7.24 -16.42 4.93
CA GLY A 50 -7.49 -16.88 3.56
C GLY A 50 -8.44 -18.07 3.40
N THR A 51 -8.95 -18.65 4.49
CA THR A 51 -9.93 -19.77 4.42
C THR A 51 -11.38 -19.32 4.47
N ILE A 52 -11.62 -18.07 4.86
CA ILE A 52 -12.95 -17.48 5.04
C ILE A 52 -13.23 -16.50 3.90
N THR A 53 -14.31 -16.72 3.17
CA THR A 53 -14.82 -15.78 2.17
C THR A 53 -15.62 -14.66 2.86
N GLY A 54 -15.53 -13.42 2.37
CA GLY A 54 -16.19 -12.24 2.97
C GLY A 54 -17.71 -12.16 2.74
N GLY A 55 -18.39 -13.30 2.57
CA GLY A 55 -19.81 -13.37 2.25
C GLY A 55 -20.73 -13.31 3.47
N ILE A 56 -22.04 -13.40 3.22
CA ILE A 56 -23.06 -13.50 4.27
C ILE A 56 -22.82 -14.78 5.10
N GLY A 57 -22.75 -14.63 6.43
CA GLY A 57 -22.44 -15.72 7.35
C GLY A 57 -20.96 -15.86 7.71
N ALA A 58 -20.08 -15.01 7.17
CA ALA A 58 -18.70 -14.95 7.60
C ALA A 58 -18.60 -14.60 9.10
N PRO A 59 -17.67 -15.23 9.86
CA PRO A 59 -17.43 -14.88 11.26
C PRO A 59 -17.18 -13.39 11.43
N ALA A 60 -17.82 -12.77 12.42
CA ALA A 60 -17.67 -11.33 12.68
C ALA A 60 -16.19 -10.93 12.87
N GLY A 61 -15.39 -11.77 13.53
CA GLY A 61 -13.96 -11.57 13.68
C GLY A 61 -13.19 -11.50 12.36
N ALA A 62 -13.51 -12.37 11.39
CA ALA A 62 -12.92 -12.32 10.06
C ALA A 62 -13.25 -10.99 9.36
N ILE A 63 -14.51 -10.56 9.41
CA ILE A 63 -14.94 -9.29 8.82
C ILE A 63 -14.20 -8.12 9.45
N THR A 64 -14.10 -8.06 10.78
CA THR A 64 -13.35 -7.01 11.48
C THR A 64 -11.88 -6.97 11.07
N CYS A 65 -11.21 -8.13 11.02
CA CYS A 65 -9.81 -8.21 10.60
C CYS A 65 -9.60 -7.76 9.14
N ASN A 66 -10.52 -8.12 8.24
CA ASN A 66 -10.47 -7.71 6.83
C ASN A 66 -10.68 -6.20 6.65
N VAL A 67 -11.63 -5.61 7.40
CA VAL A 67 -11.85 -4.16 7.39
C VAL A 67 -10.62 -3.41 7.90
N ALA A 68 -10.01 -3.89 8.98
CA ALA A 68 -8.77 -3.32 9.51
C ALA A 68 -7.60 -3.43 8.51
N GLN A 69 -7.46 -4.58 7.84
CA GLN A 69 -6.47 -4.77 6.78
C GLN A 69 -6.71 -3.77 5.65
N ALA A 70 -7.94 -3.64 5.15
CA ALA A 70 -8.26 -2.74 4.05
C ALA A 70 -7.93 -1.28 4.39
N ALA A 71 -8.25 -0.83 5.60
CA ALA A 71 -7.90 0.51 6.08
C ALA A 71 -6.37 0.71 6.17
N CYS A 72 -5.64 -0.29 6.65
CA CYS A 72 -4.16 -0.27 6.69
C CYS A 72 -3.55 -0.18 5.29
N MET A 73 -4.02 -1.01 4.35
CA MET A 73 -3.51 -0.98 2.97
C MET A 73 -3.83 0.34 2.27
N ALA A 74 -5.02 0.90 2.50
CA ALA A 74 -5.42 2.19 1.93
C ALA A 74 -4.51 3.33 2.41
N SER A 75 -4.09 3.32 3.67
CA SER A 75 -3.15 4.33 4.18
C SER A 75 -1.74 4.14 3.62
N CYS A 76 -1.32 2.93 3.27
CA CYS A 76 -0.04 2.69 2.60
C CYS A 76 0.04 3.34 1.21
N ALA A 77 -1.09 3.60 0.52
CA ALA A 77 -1.10 4.10 -0.85
C ALA A 77 -0.34 5.44 -1.02
N VAL A 78 -0.29 6.28 0.02
CA VAL A 78 0.45 7.55 -0.02
C VAL A 78 1.97 7.34 -0.14
N LEU A 79 2.48 6.18 0.29
CA LEU A 79 3.90 5.84 0.22
C LEU A 79 4.37 5.60 -1.21
N LEU A 80 3.45 5.32 -2.14
CA LEU A 80 3.77 5.24 -3.57
C LEU A 80 4.29 6.59 -4.12
N LEU A 81 3.84 7.70 -3.51
CA LEU A 81 4.20 9.07 -3.89
C LEU A 81 5.23 9.67 -2.92
N ALA A 82 5.66 8.93 -1.89
CA ALA A 82 6.62 9.43 -0.93
C ALA A 82 7.97 9.65 -1.63
N PRO A 83 8.52 10.87 -1.59
CA PRO A 83 9.82 11.16 -2.20
C PRO A 83 10.89 10.32 -1.52
N THR A 84 11.73 9.73 -2.35
CA THR A 84 12.93 9.03 -1.93
C THR A 84 13.88 10.05 -1.36
N LEU A 85 14.47 9.77 -0.19
CA LEU A 85 15.64 10.54 0.21
C LEU A 85 16.73 10.45 -0.87
#